data_AF-A0A661ZD51-F1
#
_entry.id   AF-A0A661ZD51-F1
#
_cell.length_a   1.000
_cell.length_b   1.000
_cell.length_c   1.000
_cell.angle_alpha   90.00
_cell.angle_beta   90.00
_cell.angle_gamma   90.00
#
_symmetry.space_group_name_H-M   'P 1'
#
loop_
_entity.id
_entity.type
_entity.pdbx_description
1 polymer ?
#
loop_
_entity_poly.entity_id
_entity_poly.type
_entity_poly.pdbx_seq_one_letter_code
_entity_poly.pdbx_strand_id
1 'polypeptide(L)'
;MTIQKILSGALLCFLLIFSASCEKEKDIEKDTDLVDVNLKDGAAVYRLFAAQFVHIGSVTITQNFGVIMVTYETTGNWFIERTHFHVEYDWNDIPQSIDGDPLIYDFEYQNTHSPVVQSFSIMLNADYFGRFYIAAYACVEEYNSDCHCEEAWGEGTSFPGTSWGMYIHFYPYNGKNPQIHNY
;
A
#
# COMPACT_ATOMS: atom_id res chain seq x y z
N MET A 1 -94.20 24.46 5.72
CA MET A 1 -93.09 23.70 5.13
C MET A 1 -91.99 23.69 6.19
N THR A 2 -92.04 22.87 7.27
CA THR A 2 -92.08 21.38 7.36
C THR A 2 -90.99 20.78 6.46
N ILE A 3 -90.00 19.98 6.86
CA ILE A 3 -89.82 18.87 7.83
C ILE A 3 -88.27 18.64 7.93
N GLN A 4 -87.64 18.63 9.11
CA GLN A 4 -87.19 17.46 9.91
C GLN A 4 -86.39 16.34 9.18
N LYS A 5 -85.19 16.05 9.72
CA LYS A 5 -84.60 14.69 9.96
C LYS A 5 -84.12 13.90 8.70
N ILE A 6 -83.10 13.03 8.66
CA ILE A 6 -82.29 12.27 9.65
C ILE A 6 -81.24 11.43 8.88
N LEU A 7 -80.11 11.07 9.54
CA LEU A 7 -79.19 9.92 9.30
C LEU A 7 -78.46 9.80 7.94
N SER A 8 -77.30 9.15 7.77
CA SER A 8 -76.44 8.26 8.57
C SER A 8 -75.09 8.17 7.82
N GLY A 9 -74.02 7.72 8.50
CA GLY A 9 -72.98 6.94 7.83
C GLY A 9 -71.58 7.55 7.76
N ALA A 10 -70.82 7.27 8.81
CA ALA A 10 -69.37 7.18 8.89
C ALA A 10 -68.57 7.11 7.58
N LEU A 11 -67.50 7.91 7.48
CA LEU A 11 -66.26 7.44 6.87
C LEU A 11 -65.02 8.08 7.54
N LEU A 12 -64.20 7.21 8.09
CA LEU A 12 -62.82 7.44 8.54
C LEU A 12 -61.99 8.17 7.46
N CYS A 13 -61.11 9.07 7.90
CA CYS A 13 -59.66 8.93 7.67
C CYS A 13 -58.90 10.03 8.43
N PHE A 14 -58.43 9.67 9.62
CA PHE A 14 -57.32 10.34 10.30
C PHE A 14 -56.04 10.03 9.50
N LEU A 15 -55.49 11.01 8.79
CA LEU A 15 -54.11 10.97 8.30
C LEU A 15 -53.24 11.77 9.27
N LEU A 16 -52.78 11.09 10.31
CA LEU A 16 -51.58 11.48 11.07
C LEU A 16 -50.38 11.13 10.20
N ILE A 17 -49.84 12.11 9.48
CA ILE A 17 -48.53 11.96 8.85
C ILE A 17 -47.50 12.15 9.96
N PHE A 18 -47.01 11.02 10.48
CA PHE A 18 -45.80 10.94 11.29
C PHE A 18 -44.64 11.52 10.46
N SER A 19 -44.09 12.65 10.90
CA SER A 19 -42.79 13.13 10.42
C SER A 19 -41.74 12.11 10.86
N ALA A 20 -41.25 11.31 9.91
CA ALA A 20 -40.09 10.46 10.11
C ALA A 20 -38.90 11.36 10.49
N SER A 21 -38.58 11.37 11.78
CA SER A 21 -37.30 11.86 12.29
C SER A 21 -36.22 10.94 11.76
N CYS A 22 -35.43 11.44 10.81
CA CYS A 22 -34.22 10.78 10.34
C CYS A 22 -33.21 10.81 11.50
N GLU A 23 -33.12 9.69 12.21
CA GLU A 23 -32.11 9.47 13.23
C GLU A 23 -30.75 9.41 12.54
N LYS A 24 -29.82 10.28 12.95
CA LYS A 24 -28.45 10.28 12.42
C LYS A 24 -27.79 8.96 12.80
N GLU A 25 -27.55 8.13 11.79
CA GLU A 25 -26.74 6.93 11.89
C GLU A 25 -25.31 7.34 12.28
N LYS A 26 -24.73 6.66 13.26
CA LYS A 26 -23.33 6.84 13.65
C LYS A 26 -22.48 6.43 12.46
N ASP A 27 -21.76 7.37 11.89
CA ASP A 27 -20.70 7.09 10.93
C ASP A 27 -19.69 6.15 11.60
N ILE A 28 -19.63 4.92 11.10
CA ILE A 28 -18.54 3.99 11.38
C ILE A 28 -17.33 4.58 10.68
N GLU A 29 -16.38 5.07 11.47
CA GLU A 29 -15.03 5.39 11.04
C GLU A 29 -14.47 4.17 10.30
N LYS A 30 -14.36 4.28 8.98
CA LYS A 30 -13.69 3.28 8.15
C LYS A 30 -12.20 3.40 8.43
N ASP A 31 -11.74 2.63 9.40
CA ASP A 31 -10.35 2.27 9.58
C ASP A 31 -9.79 1.75 8.24
N THR A 32 -8.92 2.55 7.62
CA THR A 32 -8.23 2.22 6.37
C THR A 32 -6.76 1.84 6.58
N ASP A 33 -6.35 1.48 7.79
CA ASP A 33 -4.96 1.05 8.07
C ASP A 33 -4.80 -0.47 8.18
N LEU A 34 -5.59 -1.22 7.43
CA LEU A 34 -5.28 -2.61 7.10
C LEU A 34 -4.67 -2.65 5.70
N VAL A 35 -3.36 -2.39 5.61
CA VAL A 35 -2.55 -3.11 4.61
C VAL A 35 -2.68 -4.57 5.03
N ASP A 36 -3.62 -5.24 4.38
CA ASP A 36 -3.75 -6.69 4.41
C ASP A 36 -2.43 -7.22 3.83
N VAL A 37 -1.41 -7.39 4.68
CA VAL A 37 -0.24 -8.21 4.38
C VAL A 37 -0.80 -9.62 4.32
N ASN A 38 -1.47 -9.89 3.21
CA ASN A 38 -1.86 -11.20 2.79
C ASN A 38 -0.53 -11.92 2.58
N LEU A 39 0.03 -12.49 3.65
CA LEU A 39 0.95 -13.63 3.58
C LEU A 39 0.15 -14.80 3.01
N LYS A 40 -0.37 -14.63 1.80
CA LYS A 40 -1.00 -15.67 1.04
C LYS A 40 0.18 -16.48 0.52
N ASP A 41 0.45 -17.60 1.19
CA ASP A 41 1.48 -18.56 0.77
C ASP A 41 2.94 -18.09 0.99
N GLY A 42 3.21 -17.31 2.05
CA GLY A 42 4.59 -16.95 2.43
C GLY A 42 5.21 -15.77 1.68
N ALA A 43 4.39 -14.97 1.00
CA ALA A 43 4.78 -13.75 0.30
C ALA A 43 4.08 -12.51 0.87
N ALA A 44 4.81 -11.43 1.14
CA ALA A 44 4.25 -10.11 1.38
C ALA A 44 4.36 -9.28 0.09
N VAL A 45 3.27 -8.65 -0.35
CA VAL A 45 3.20 -7.93 -1.63
C VAL A 45 2.88 -6.47 -1.37
N TYR A 46 3.73 -5.57 -1.85
CA TYR A 46 3.59 -4.12 -1.76
C TYR A 46 3.41 -3.55 -3.15
N ARG A 47 2.59 -2.52 -3.31
CA ARG A 47 2.42 -1.84 -4.61
C ARG A 47 3.72 -1.14 -5.00
N LEU A 48 4.04 -1.06 -6.28
CA LEU A 48 5.12 -0.24 -6.82
C LEU A 48 4.51 0.98 -7.49
N PHE A 49 4.81 2.17 -6.97
CA PHE A 49 4.29 3.44 -7.46
C PHE A 49 5.35 4.23 -8.20
N ALA A 50 5.08 4.62 -9.44
CA ALA A 50 5.85 5.61 -10.19
C ALA A 50 5.17 6.99 -10.10
N ALA A 51 5.94 8.07 -10.25
CA ALA A 51 5.43 9.45 -10.28
C ALA A 51 4.46 9.76 -9.11
N GLN A 52 4.76 9.27 -7.89
CA GLN A 52 3.97 9.35 -6.66
C GLN A 52 2.63 8.57 -6.64
N PHE A 53 1.92 8.46 -7.75
CA PHE A 53 0.52 7.98 -7.74
C PHE A 53 0.19 6.94 -8.81
N VAL A 54 1.12 6.62 -9.72
CA VAL A 54 0.87 5.66 -10.80
C VAL A 54 1.27 4.27 -10.32
N HIS A 55 0.29 3.41 -10.04
CA HIS A 55 0.56 2.02 -9.69
C HIS A 55 1.02 1.25 -10.94
N ILE A 56 2.26 0.78 -10.92
CA ILE A 56 2.91 0.15 -12.09
C ILE A 56 3.29 -1.31 -11.89
N GLY A 57 3.12 -1.86 -10.69
CA GLY A 57 3.59 -3.21 -10.39
C GLY A 57 3.64 -3.50 -8.89
N SER A 58 4.53 -4.41 -8.49
CA SER A 58 4.71 -4.77 -7.09
C SER A 58 6.17 -4.96 -6.68
N VAL A 59 6.40 -4.82 -5.38
CA VAL A 59 7.57 -5.33 -4.67
C VAL A 59 7.10 -6.49 -3.80
N THR A 60 7.55 -7.70 -4.10
CA THR A 60 7.16 -8.92 -3.39
C THR A 60 8.32 -9.43 -2.56
N ILE A 61 8.10 -9.62 -1.27
CA ILE A 61 9.07 -10.18 -0.33
C ILE A 61 8.63 -11.60 0.01
N THR A 62 9.48 -12.58 -0.26
CA THR A 62 9.26 -13.98 0.11
C THR A 62 10.38 -14.47 1.03
N GLN A 63 10.06 -15.41 1.92
CA GLN A 63 11.05 -16.03 2.80
C GLN A 63 10.98 -17.55 2.66
N ASN A 64 12.06 -18.15 2.17
CA ASN A 64 12.15 -19.59 1.93
C ASN A 64 13.51 -20.13 2.38
N PHE A 65 13.52 -21.18 3.21
CA PHE A 65 14.75 -21.92 3.59
C PHE A 65 15.92 -21.05 4.09
N GLY A 66 15.65 -19.97 4.82
CA GLY A 66 16.71 -19.07 5.28
C GLY A 66 17.27 -18.15 4.19
N VAL A 67 16.45 -17.85 3.18
CA VAL A 67 16.71 -16.81 2.18
C VAL A 67 15.49 -15.89 2.12
N ILE A 68 15.74 -14.58 2.10
CA ILE A 68 14.71 -13.58 1.80
C ILE A 68 14.92 -13.14 0.36
N MET A 69 13.88 -13.21 -0.46
CA MET A 69 13.91 -12.77 -1.84
C MET A 69 12.96 -11.60 -2.02
N VAL A 70 13.50 -10.48 -2.48
CA VAL A 70 12.75 -9.27 -2.82
C VAL A 70 12.67 -9.17 -4.33
N THR A 71 11.46 -9.21 -4.88
CA THR A 71 11.22 -9.19 -6.33
C THR A 71 10.46 -7.93 -6.71
N TYR A 72 11.05 -7.14 -7.59
CA TYR A 72 10.36 -6.10 -8.34
C TYR A 72 9.66 -6.76 -9.53
N GLU A 73 8.41 -6.39 -9.78
CA GLU A 73 7.67 -6.80 -10.97
C GLU A 73 6.82 -5.64 -11.48
N THR A 74 7.05 -5.18 -12.71
CA THR A 74 6.21 -4.17 -13.38
C THR A 74 5.14 -4.83 -14.24
N THR A 75 4.09 -4.08 -14.54
CA THR A 75 2.94 -4.53 -15.34
C THR A 75 2.71 -3.60 -16.53
N GLY A 76 1.99 -4.11 -17.54
CA GLY A 76 1.69 -3.34 -18.74
C GLY A 76 2.94 -2.98 -19.54
N ASN A 77 3.10 -1.69 -19.82
CA ASN A 77 4.17 -1.14 -20.65
C ASN A 77 5.33 -0.55 -19.85
N TRP A 78 5.39 -0.78 -18.54
CA TRP A 78 6.46 -0.29 -17.68
C TRP A 78 7.63 -1.27 -17.64
N PHE A 79 8.84 -0.74 -17.70
CA PHE A 79 10.09 -1.48 -17.65
C PHE A 79 11.05 -0.85 -16.66
N ILE A 80 11.88 -1.68 -16.03
CA ILE A 80 12.88 -1.31 -15.04
C ILE A 80 14.21 -1.11 -15.76
N GLU A 81 14.75 0.10 -15.66
CA GLU A 81 16.09 0.45 -16.14
C GLU A 81 17.12 0.27 -15.02
N ARG A 82 16.81 0.71 -13.80
CA ARG A 82 17.69 0.56 -12.61
C ARG A 82 16.90 0.26 -11.35
N THR A 83 17.56 -0.39 -10.39
CA THR A 83 17.03 -0.61 -9.04
C THR A 83 18.06 -0.21 -8.01
N HIS A 84 17.65 0.55 -7.00
CA HIS A 84 18.45 0.80 -5.81
C HIS A 84 17.69 0.25 -4.61
N PHE A 85 18.36 -0.56 -3.79
CA PHE A 85 17.74 -1.26 -2.68
C PHE A 85 18.65 -1.20 -1.46
N HIS A 86 18.04 -0.96 -0.31
CA HIS A 86 18.71 -0.95 0.98
C HIS A 86 17.82 -1.61 2.04
N VAL A 87 18.43 -2.28 3.00
CA VAL A 87 17.73 -2.99 4.06
C VAL A 87 18.47 -2.84 5.39
N GLU A 88 17.75 -2.49 6.46
CA GLU A 88 18.33 -2.28 7.79
C GLU A 88 17.38 -2.69 8.92
N TYR A 89 17.90 -2.90 10.13
CA TYR A 89 17.08 -3.19 11.32
C TYR A 89 16.47 -1.94 11.96
N ASP A 90 17.03 -0.77 11.69
CA ASP A 90 16.49 0.54 12.04
C ASP A 90 16.32 1.35 10.74
N TRP A 91 15.18 2.00 10.57
CA TRP A 91 14.95 2.82 9.38
C TRP A 91 15.89 4.03 9.34
N ASN A 92 16.39 4.50 10.49
CA ASN A 92 17.36 5.60 10.55
C ASN A 92 18.73 5.23 9.97
N ASP A 93 19.03 3.94 9.87
CA ASP A 93 20.29 3.44 9.32
C ASP A 93 20.23 3.33 7.78
N ILE A 94 19.05 3.43 7.18
CA ILE A 94 18.92 3.57 5.72
C ILE A 94 19.55 4.91 5.31
N PRO A 95 20.45 4.94 4.30
CA PRO A 95 21.12 6.16 3.87
C PRO A 95 20.12 7.29 3.55
N GLN A 96 20.22 8.36 4.32
CA GLN A 96 19.32 9.51 4.22
C GLN A 96 20.07 10.81 4.55
N SER A 97 19.57 11.92 4.02
CA SER A 97 20.09 13.25 4.28
C SER A 97 19.79 13.67 5.73
N ILE A 98 20.37 14.79 6.16
CA ILE A 98 20.06 15.36 7.48
C ILE A 98 18.58 15.73 7.64
N ASP A 99 17.92 16.09 6.54
CA ASP A 99 16.51 16.42 6.50
C ASP A 99 15.63 15.17 6.38
N GLY A 100 16.23 13.99 6.22
CA GLY A 100 15.55 12.71 6.16
C GLY A 100 15.13 12.26 4.76
N ASP A 101 15.66 12.87 3.71
CA ASP A 101 15.43 12.40 2.34
C ASP A 101 16.35 11.22 2.01
N PRO A 102 15.85 10.12 1.43
CA PRO A 102 16.68 8.96 1.11
C PRO A 102 17.77 9.33 0.10
N LEU A 103 19.00 8.90 0.38
CA LEU A 103 20.15 9.07 -0.50
C LEU A 103 20.28 7.83 -1.38
N ILE A 104 19.43 7.72 -2.41
CA ILE A 104 19.31 6.50 -3.23
C ILE A 104 20.64 6.01 -3.81
N TYR A 105 21.60 6.90 -4.11
CA TYR A 105 22.90 6.52 -4.67
C TYR A 105 23.87 5.91 -3.65
N ASP A 106 23.53 5.99 -2.36
CA ASP A 106 24.27 5.39 -1.26
C ASP A 106 23.66 4.05 -0.81
N PHE A 107 22.60 3.58 -1.47
CA PHE A 107 21.98 2.29 -1.19
C PHE A 107 22.94 1.13 -1.51
N GLU A 108 22.88 0.05 -0.71
CA GLU A 108 23.88 -1.03 -0.73
C GLU A 108 23.81 -1.82 -2.04
N TYR A 109 22.60 -2.13 -2.50
CA TYR A 109 22.36 -2.93 -3.68
C TYR A 109 21.89 -2.03 -4.83
N GLN A 110 22.70 -1.92 -5.88
CA GLN A 110 22.39 -1.13 -7.05
C GLN A 110 22.56 -1.99 -8.31
N ASN A 111 21.61 -1.92 -9.22
CA ASN A 111 21.67 -2.68 -10.47
C ASN A 111 21.14 -1.86 -11.66
N THR A 112 21.73 -2.07 -12.84
CA THR A 112 21.30 -1.47 -14.11
C THR A 112 20.96 -2.57 -15.11
N HIS A 113 19.92 -2.35 -15.91
CA HIS A 113 19.36 -3.32 -16.85
C HIS A 113 19.48 -2.81 -18.29
N SER A 114 20.20 -3.56 -19.12
CA SER A 114 20.31 -3.32 -20.56
C SER A 114 20.32 -4.66 -21.29
N PRO A 115 19.22 -5.07 -21.94
CA PRO A 115 17.96 -4.33 -22.08
C PRO A 115 17.20 -4.17 -20.76
N VAL A 116 16.26 -3.21 -20.72
CA VAL A 116 15.34 -3.02 -19.59
C VAL A 116 14.50 -4.28 -19.35
N VAL A 117 14.10 -4.50 -18.10
CA VAL A 117 13.41 -5.75 -17.67
C VAL A 117 12.07 -5.45 -17.01
N GLN A 118 11.14 -6.41 -16.96
CA GLN A 118 9.90 -6.26 -16.18
C GLN A 118 9.97 -6.90 -14.79
N SER A 119 11.03 -7.66 -14.51
CA SER A 119 11.21 -8.29 -13.21
C SER A 119 12.69 -8.36 -12.84
N PHE A 120 12.98 -8.13 -11.57
CA PHE A 120 14.30 -8.27 -10.98
C PHE A 120 14.20 -8.70 -9.52
N SER A 121 15.04 -9.64 -9.11
CA SER A 121 15.05 -10.17 -7.74
C SER A 121 16.40 -9.97 -7.07
N ILE A 122 16.33 -9.59 -5.80
CA ILE A 122 17.47 -9.48 -4.89
C ILE A 122 17.33 -10.59 -3.85
N MET A 123 18.41 -11.33 -3.62
CA MET A 123 18.48 -12.36 -2.59
C MET A 123 19.28 -11.84 -1.41
N LEU A 124 18.71 -11.95 -0.22
CA LEU A 124 19.33 -11.63 1.05
C LEU A 124 19.55 -12.91 1.85
N ASN A 125 20.72 -13.06 2.44
CA ASN A 125 20.99 -14.13 3.39
C ASN A 125 20.13 -13.92 4.64
N ALA A 126 19.41 -14.95 5.12
CA ALA A 126 18.43 -14.77 6.20
C ALA A 126 19.01 -14.76 7.61
N ASP A 127 20.06 -13.97 7.83
CA ASP A 127 20.38 -13.52 9.19
C ASP A 127 19.41 -12.43 9.68
N TYR A 128 18.47 -11.99 8.83
CA TYR A 128 17.36 -11.10 9.17
C TYR A 128 16.33 -11.77 10.08
N PHE A 129 16.57 -11.68 11.39
CA PHE A 129 15.64 -12.09 12.43
C PHE A 129 14.94 -10.87 13.03
N GLY A 130 13.60 -10.91 13.12
CA GLY A 130 12.83 -9.78 13.62
C GLY A 130 12.56 -8.72 12.55
N ARG A 131 11.99 -7.59 12.95
CA ARG A 131 11.58 -6.54 12.03
C ARG A 131 12.79 -5.91 11.34
N PHE A 132 12.67 -5.65 10.05
CA PHE A 132 13.59 -4.82 9.30
C PHE A 132 12.84 -3.89 8.34
N TYR A 133 13.56 -2.93 7.79
CA TYR A 133 13.08 -1.84 6.97
C TYR A 133 13.73 -1.93 5.59
N ILE A 134 12.94 -1.81 4.53
CA ILE A 134 13.40 -1.90 3.15
C ILE A 134 13.12 -0.58 2.45
N ALA A 135 14.15 0.02 1.84
CA ALA A 135 13.97 1.03 0.82
C ALA A 135 14.07 0.37 -0.55
N ALA A 136 12.96 0.31 -1.29
CA ALA A 136 12.87 -0.35 -2.58
C ALA A 136 12.60 0.67 -3.69
N TYR A 137 13.67 1.20 -4.28
CA TYR A 137 13.62 2.18 -5.35
C TYR A 137 13.86 1.55 -6.72
N ALA A 138 13.12 2.02 -7.72
CA ALA A 138 13.34 1.71 -9.12
C ALA A 138 13.30 2.97 -9.98
N CYS A 139 14.10 2.94 -11.03
CA CYS A 139 14.08 3.86 -12.15
C CYS A 139 13.40 3.12 -13.30
N VAL A 140 12.24 3.60 -13.73
CA VAL A 140 11.39 2.89 -14.68
C VAL A 140 11.11 3.76 -15.92
N GLU A 141 10.79 3.12 -17.03
CA GLU A 141 10.35 3.78 -18.26
C GLU A 141 9.07 3.12 -18.78
N GLU A 142 8.18 3.93 -19.33
CA GLU A 142 7.02 3.43 -20.07
C GLU A 142 7.40 3.29 -21.56
N TYR A 143 6.92 2.22 -22.20
CA TYR A 143 7.15 2.00 -23.63
C TYR A 143 6.74 3.20 -24.48
N ASN A 144 7.63 3.64 -25.38
CA ASN A 144 7.47 4.83 -26.23
C ASN A 144 7.32 6.16 -25.47
N SER A 145 7.76 6.23 -24.22
CA SER A 145 7.92 7.49 -23.50
C SER A 145 9.27 8.12 -23.82
N ASP A 146 9.30 9.46 -23.91
CA ASP A 146 10.56 10.23 -23.91
C ASP A 146 11.10 10.44 -22.48
N CYS A 147 10.30 10.08 -21.45
CA CYS A 147 10.75 10.08 -20.07
C CYS A 147 11.56 8.82 -19.81
N HIS A 148 12.87 8.99 -19.73
CA HIS A 148 13.78 7.98 -19.22
C HIS A 148 13.92 8.19 -17.71
N CYS A 149 13.74 7.12 -16.95
CA CYS A 149 13.88 7.12 -15.50
C CYS A 149 12.83 7.95 -14.75
N GLU A 150 11.57 7.51 -14.80
CA GLU A 150 10.58 7.88 -13.80
C GLU A 150 10.92 7.20 -12.47
N GLU A 151 10.84 7.95 -11.36
CA GLU A 151 11.13 7.40 -10.03
C GLU A 151 9.97 6.53 -9.56
N ALA A 152 10.28 5.35 -9.03
CA ALA A 152 9.32 4.44 -8.46
C ALA A 152 9.74 3.89 -7.10
N TRP A 153 8.78 3.75 -6.19
CA TRP A 153 8.99 3.26 -4.82
C TRP A 153 8.01 2.14 -4.47
N GLY A 154 8.53 1.12 -3.76
CA GLY A 154 7.69 0.16 -3.07
C GLY A 154 6.87 0.87 -1.99
N GLU A 155 5.55 0.64 -2.00
CA GLU A 155 4.62 1.29 -1.09
C GLU A 155 4.93 0.95 0.37
N GLY A 156 5.01 1.98 1.19
CA GLY A 156 5.26 1.84 2.61
C GLY A 156 5.09 3.16 3.35
N THR A 157 5.88 3.35 4.40
CA THR A 157 5.91 4.58 5.18
C THR A 157 6.81 5.60 4.51
N SER A 158 6.38 6.86 4.44
CA SER A 158 7.21 7.95 3.89
C SER A 158 8.44 8.20 4.76
N PHE A 159 9.57 8.46 4.11
CA PHE A 159 10.71 9.08 4.78
C PHE A 159 10.33 10.47 5.32
N PRO A 160 10.96 10.95 6.41
CA PRO A 160 10.56 12.20 7.08
C PRO A 160 10.94 13.49 6.32
N GLY A 161 11.73 13.37 5.24
CA GLY A 161 12.15 14.50 4.41
C GLY A 161 11.07 15.10 3.52
N THR A 162 11.50 15.80 2.47
CA THR A 162 10.61 16.53 1.55
C THR A 162 10.26 15.76 0.28
N SER A 163 11.05 14.74 -0.04
CA SER A 163 10.78 13.79 -1.11
C SER A 163 9.63 12.86 -0.72
N TRP A 164 9.11 12.16 -1.72
CA TRP A 164 8.02 11.19 -1.54
C TRP A 164 8.53 9.75 -1.39
N GLY A 165 9.84 9.59 -1.14
CA GLY A 165 10.43 8.27 -0.97
C GLY A 165 9.77 7.51 0.17
N MET A 166 9.70 6.19 0.04
CA MET A 166 9.05 5.31 0.98
C MET A 166 9.97 4.17 1.42
N TYR A 167 9.69 3.62 2.60
CA TYR A 167 10.30 2.40 3.08
C TYR A 167 9.24 1.44 3.63
N ILE A 168 9.45 0.15 3.41
CA ILE A 168 8.57 -0.94 3.81
C ILE A 168 8.96 -1.42 5.21
N HIS A 169 7.97 -1.59 6.07
CA HIS A 169 8.11 -2.32 7.32
C HIS A 169 7.83 -3.80 7.06
N PHE A 170 8.82 -4.68 7.28
CA PHE A 170 8.64 -6.11 7.08
C PHE A 170 8.96 -6.91 8.33
N TYR A 171 8.11 -7.89 8.61
CA TYR A 171 8.24 -8.83 9.72
C TYR A 171 8.38 -10.24 9.13
N PRO A 172 9.61 -10.80 9.08
CA PRO A 172 9.81 -12.17 8.62
C PRO A 172 9.05 -13.16 9.51
N TYR A 173 8.56 -14.22 8.88
CA TYR A 173 7.87 -15.28 9.60
C TYR A 173 8.85 -16.02 10.51
N ASN A 174 8.53 -16.08 11.80
CA ASN A 174 9.40 -16.63 12.84
C ASN A 174 8.97 -18.02 13.33
N GLY A 175 8.08 -18.71 12.60
CA GLY A 175 7.58 -20.04 12.99
C GLY A 175 6.57 -20.03 14.15
N LYS A 176 6.18 -18.85 14.67
CA LYS A 176 5.11 -18.69 15.67
C LYS A 176 3.91 -18.03 14.98
N ASN A 177 2.69 -18.34 15.45
CA ASN A 177 1.44 -17.83 14.90
C ASN A 177 1.55 -16.32 14.57
N PRO A 178 1.00 -15.88 13.42
CA PRO A 178 1.07 -14.48 13.00
C PRO A 178 0.60 -13.60 14.15
N GLN A 179 1.50 -12.74 14.62
CA GLN A 179 1.15 -11.74 15.60
C GLN A 179 0.31 -10.71 14.84
N ILE A 180 -1.00 -10.79 15.00
CA ILE A 180 -1.91 -9.74 14.55
C ILE A 180 -1.59 -8.52 15.41
N HIS A 181 -0.73 -7.64 14.89
CA HIS A 181 -0.45 -6.35 15.52
C HIS A 181 -1.56 -5.39 15.10
N ASN A 182 -2.58 -5.27 15.95
CA ASN A 182 -3.49 -4.13 15.92
C ASN A 182 -2.73 -2.95 16.54
N TYR A 183 -2.49 -1.90 15.77
CA TYR A 183 -2.03 -0.62 16.27
C TYR A 183 -3.21 0.23 16.72
#